data_AF-H0ENV4-F1
#
_entry.id   AF-H0ENV4-F1
#
_cell.length_a   1.000
_cell.length_b   1.000
_cell.length_c   1.000
_cell.angle_alpha   90.00
_cell.angle_beta   90.00
_cell.angle_gamma   90.00
#
_symmetry.space_group_name_H-M   'P 1'
#
loop_
_entity.id
_entity.type
_entity.pdbx_description
1 polymer ?
#
loop_
_entity_poly.entity_id
_entity_poly.type
_entity_poly.pdbx_seq_one_letter_code
_entity_poly.pdbx_strand_id
1 'polypeptide(L)'
;MVATEEKLKKHGIHNVKIYAADITDLPALEAAATEIQRTVGGIDYLIANAAFVSGVTSAGRPEVLRKDMIDSFSTNVVGFINTVNAFIAGVRTGQVKKVIAITSGMAKRE
;
A
#
# COMPACT_ATOMS: atom_id res chain seq x y z
N MET A 1 2.32 -0.07 -15.29
CA MET A 1 0.89 0.24 -15.54
C MET A 1 0.34 -0.45 -16.78
N VAL A 2 1.01 -0.38 -17.95
CA VAL A 2 0.57 -1.01 -19.21
C VAL A 2 0.16 -2.49 -19.07
N ALA A 3 1.01 -3.33 -18.47
CA ALA A 3 0.70 -4.76 -18.30
C ALA A 3 -0.55 -5.02 -17.41
N THR A 4 -0.84 -4.13 -16.46
CA THR A 4 -2.04 -4.24 -15.61
C THR A 4 -3.29 -3.85 -16.40
N GLU A 5 -3.22 -2.80 -17.21
CA GLU A 5 -4.33 -2.36 -18.07
C GLU A 5 -4.71 -3.41 -19.10
N GLU A 6 -3.72 -4.06 -19.72
CA GLU A 6 -3.95 -5.18 -20.66
C GLU A 6 -4.68 -6.34 -19.99
N LYS A 7 -4.29 -6.69 -18.75
CA LYS A 7 -4.99 -7.72 -17.97
C LYS A 7 -6.43 -7.33 -17.68
N LEU A 8 -6.69 -6.09 -17.26
CA LEU A 8 -8.06 -5.62 -17.00
C LEU A 8 -8.93 -5.71 -18.26
N LYS A 9 -8.40 -5.29 -19.42
CA LYS A 9 -9.08 -5.40 -20.72
C LYS A 9 -9.38 -6.86 -21.07
N LYS A 10 -8.39 -7.76 -20.91
CA LYS A 10 -8.56 -9.20 -21.18
C LYS A 10 -9.66 -9.83 -20.32
N HIS A 11 -9.81 -9.37 -19.08
CA HIS A 11 -10.84 -9.85 -18.15
C HIS A 11 -12.17 -9.09 -18.24
N GLY A 12 -12.33 -8.13 -19.15
CA GLY A 12 -13.57 -7.35 -19.30
C GLY A 12 -13.89 -6.43 -18.12
N ILE A 13 -12.87 -6.01 -17.35
CA ILE A 13 -13.03 -5.15 -16.17
C ILE A 13 -12.83 -3.69 -16.60
N HIS A 14 -13.88 -2.88 -16.44
CA HIS A 14 -13.91 -1.50 -16.94
C HIS A 14 -14.10 -0.44 -15.85
N ASN A 15 -14.48 -0.83 -14.63
CA ASN A 15 -14.76 0.05 -13.50
C ASN A 15 -13.53 0.21 -12.57
N VAL A 16 -12.33 0.26 -13.14
CA VAL A 16 -11.06 0.38 -12.41
C VAL A 16 -10.26 1.55 -12.93
N LYS A 17 -9.71 2.35 -12.02
CA LYS A 17 -8.71 3.38 -12.31
C LYS A 17 -7.41 3.03 -11.61
N ILE A 18 -6.29 3.20 -12.29
CA ILE A 18 -4.96 2.86 -11.79
C ILE A 18 -4.22 4.16 -11.51
N TYR A 19 -3.60 4.24 -10.33
CA TYR A 19 -2.78 5.36 -9.90
C TYR A 19 -1.39 4.85 -9.51
N ALA A 20 -0.35 5.65 -9.77
CA ALA A 20 0.96 5.41 -9.19
C ALA A 20 0.95 5.94 -7.75
N ALA A 21 1.33 5.10 -6.80
CA ALA A 21 1.44 5.47 -5.39
C ALA A 21 2.54 4.63 -4.74
N ASP A 22 3.58 5.29 -4.26
CA ASP A 22 4.62 4.68 -3.44
C ASP A 22 4.37 5.08 -1.98
N ILE A 23 4.20 4.08 -1.12
CA ILE A 23 3.87 4.31 0.29
C ILE A 23 5.07 4.80 1.12
N THR A 24 6.27 4.73 0.55
CA THR A 24 7.52 5.23 1.14
C THR A 24 7.82 6.67 0.73
N ASP A 25 7.18 7.19 -0.31
CA ASP A 25 7.22 8.59 -0.74
C ASP A 25 5.96 9.33 -0.27
N LEU A 26 6.02 9.89 0.95
CA LEU A 26 4.87 10.53 1.58
C LEU A 26 4.29 11.70 0.76
N PRO A 27 5.08 12.67 0.25
CA PRO A 27 4.56 13.73 -0.61
C PRO A 27 3.83 13.22 -1.86
N ALA A 28 4.39 12.23 -2.55
CA ALA A 28 3.75 11.66 -3.73
C ALA A 28 2.45 10.91 -3.37
N LEU A 29 2.45 10.19 -2.24
CA LEU A 29 1.28 9.48 -1.74
C LEU A 29 0.13 10.43 -1.38
N GLU A 30 0.42 11.55 -0.71
CA GLU A 30 -0.59 12.57 -0.35
C GLU A 30 -1.20 13.23 -1.59
N ALA A 31 -0.38 13.53 -2.60
CA ALA A 31 -0.84 14.06 -3.87
C ALA A 31 -1.75 13.06 -4.59
N ALA A 32 -1.34 11.80 -4.67
CA ALA A 32 -2.14 10.73 -5.27
C ALA A 32 -3.46 10.51 -4.49
N ALA A 33 -3.43 10.49 -3.16
CA ALA A 33 -4.60 10.32 -2.32
C ALA A 33 -5.63 11.44 -2.53
N THR A 34 -5.16 12.69 -2.65
CA THR A 34 -6.00 13.85 -2.95
C THR A 34 -6.67 13.71 -4.32
N GLU A 35 -5.93 13.31 -5.35
CA GLU A 35 -6.47 13.11 -6.70
C GLU A 35 -7.50 11.97 -6.74
N ILE A 36 -7.20 10.85 -6.08
CA ILE A 36 -8.08 9.68 -6.00
C ILE A 36 -9.38 10.08 -5.32
N GLN A 37 -9.33 10.69 -4.14
CA GLN A 37 -10.53 11.11 -3.40
C GLN A 37 -11.38 12.11 -4.19
N ARG A 38 -10.76 13.04 -4.93
CA ARG A 38 -11.49 13.94 -5.83
C ARG A 38 -12.21 13.20 -6.95
N THR A 39 -11.65 12.07 -7.39
CA THR A 39 -12.18 11.29 -8.51
C THR A 39 -13.27 10.30 -8.09
N VAL A 40 -13.11 9.65 -6.95
CA VAL A 40 -14.01 8.56 -6.50
C VAL A 40 -14.98 8.99 -5.39
N GLY A 41 -14.71 10.11 -4.71
CA GLY A 41 -15.49 10.57 -3.56
C GLY A 41 -15.10 9.81 -2.28
N GLY A 42 -16.11 9.41 -1.51
CA GLY A 42 -15.93 8.66 -0.27
C GLY A 42 -15.39 7.25 -0.50
N ILE A 43 -14.56 6.77 0.42
CA ILE A 43 -13.87 5.47 0.31
C ILE A 43 -14.52 4.49 1.30
N ASP A 44 -15.15 3.45 0.78
CA ASP A 44 -15.78 2.42 1.62
C ASP A 44 -14.76 1.43 2.19
N TYR A 45 -13.76 1.08 1.40
CA TYR A 45 -12.74 0.08 1.76
C TYR A 45 -11.36 0.59 1.35
N LEU A 46 -10.48 0.76 2.33
CA LEU A 46 -9.05 0.96 2.13
C LEU A 46 -8.32 -0.34 2.45
N ILE A 47 -7.76 -0.99 1.44
CA ILE A 47 -7.00 -2.23 1.60
C ILE A 47 -5.50 -1.89 1.49
N ALA A 48 -4.82 -1.84 2.64
CA ALA A 48 -3.40 -1.56 2.70
C ALA A 48 -2.60 -2.88 2.64
N ASN A 49 -2.12 -3.20 1.45
CA ASN A 49 -1.43 -4.47 1.14
C ASN A 49 0.01 -4.31 0.63
N ALA A 50 0.43 -3.09 0.30
CA ALA A 50 1.79 -2.88 -0.21
C ALA A 50 2.82 -3.34 0.82
N ALA A 51 3.81 -4.10 0.36
CA ALA A 51 4.77 -4.77 1.22
C ALA A 51 6.14 -4.91 0.56
N PHE A 52 7.17 -4.84 1.39
CA PHE A 52 8.52 -5.29 1.10
C PHE A 52 8.73 -6.67 1.72
N VAL A 53 9.09 -7.65 0.89
CA VAL A 53 9.40 -9.02 1.34
C VAL A 53 10.91 -9.23 1.19
N SER A 54 11.59 -9.35 2.32
CA SER A 54 13.03 -9.62 2.35
C SER A 54 13.33 -11.05 1.91
N GLY A 55 14.36 -11.20 1.08
CA GLY A 55 15.01 -12.48 0.78
C GLY A 55 16.34 -12.68 1.52
N VAL A 56 16.70 -11.78 2.44
CA VAL A 56 17.99 -11.82 3.13
C VAL A 56 17.94 -12.84 4.26
N THR A 57 18.77 -13.87 4.15
CA THR A 57 18.84 -14.98 5.12
C THR A 57 20.17 -15.06 5.88
N SER A 58 21.15 -14.22 5.53
CA SER A 58 22.56 -14.47 5.85
C SER A 58 23.03 -13.88 7.18
N ALA A 59 23.44 -14.75 8.11
CA ALA A 59 24.31 -14.41 9.23
C ALA A 59 25.67 -13.90 8.71
N GLY A 60 26.28 -12.94 9.42
CA GLY A 60 27.65 -12.46 9.13
C GLY A 60 27.76 -11.25 8.18
N ARG A 61 26.65 -10.63 7.75
CA ARG A 61 26.66 -9.36 7.00
C ARG A 61 25.82 -8.27 7.69
N PRO A 62 26.35 -7.63 8.75
CA PRO A 62 25.59 -6.70 9.58
C PRO A 62 24.97 -5.53 8.80
N GLU A 63 25.70 -4.92 7.87
CA GLU A 63 25.17 -3.77 7.10
C GLU A 63 24.05 -4.16 6.14
N VAL A 64 24.12 -5.36 5.56
CA VAL A 64 23.04 -5.87 4.69
C VAL A 64 21.79 -6.13 5.52
N LEU A 65 21.94 -6.77 6.69
CA LEU A 65 20.83 -7.02 7.59
C LEU A 65 20.23 -5.72 8.12
N ARG A 66 21.06 -4.74 8.49
CA ARG A 66 20.60 -3.42 8.95
C ARG A 66 19.78 -2.71 7.88
N LYS A 67 20.28 -2.66 6.64
CA LYS A 67 19.55 -2.03 5.54
C LYS A 67 18.21 -2.74 5.29
N ASP A 68 18.24 -4.07 5.25
CA ASP A 68 17.05 -4.89 5.02
C ASP A 68 15.96 -4.68 6.08
N MET A 69 16.37 -4.61 7.36
CA MET A 69 15.46 -4.28 8.46
C MET A 69 14.86 -2.88 8.33
N ILE A 70 15.68 -1.89 7.93
CA ILE A 70 15.21 -0.50 7.72
C ILE A 70 14.22 -0.45 6.56
N ASP A 71 14.51 -1.09 5.43
CA ASP A 71 13.63 -1.11 4.25
C ASP A 71 12.31 -1.81 4.58
N SER A 72 12.37 -2.93 5.29
CA SER A 72 11.20 -3.68 5.75
C SER A 72 10.33 -2.84 6.68
N PHE A 73 10.93 -2.17 7.67
CA PHE A 73 10.17 -1.33 8.60
C PHE A 73 9.60 -0.07 7.90
N SER A 74 10.39 0.56 7.03
CA SER A 74 9.99 1.74 6.26
C SER A 74 8.78 1.43 5.38
N THR A 75 8.78 0.29 4.70
CA THR A 75 7.67 -0.08 3.80
C THR A 75 6.49 -0.67 4.56
N ASN A 76 6.71 -1.74 5.33
CA ASN A 76 5.63 -2.56 5.89
C ASN A 76 4.96 -1.92 7.12
N VAL A 77 5.65 -1.02 7.83
CA VAL A 77 5.14 -0.40 9.05
C VAL A 77 4.88 1.09 8.82
N VAL A 78 5.91 1.85 8.46
CA VAL A 78 5.76 3.30 8.26
C VAL A 78 4.91 3.59 7.03
N GLY A 79 5.14 2.90 5.91
CA GLY A 79 4.35 3.05 4.69
C GLY A 79 2.87 2.67 4.87
N PHE A 80 2.56 1.68 5.71
CA PHE A 80 1.18 1.39 6.12
C PHE A 80 0.54 2.59 6.84
N ILE A 81 1.24 3.17 7.81
CA ILE A 81 0.76 4.35 8.56
C ILE A 81 0.54 5.53 7.60
N ASN A 82 1.49 5.78 6.70
CA ASN A 82 1.38 6.82 5.67
C ASN A 82 0.12 6.61 4.81
N THR A 83 -0.13 5.37 4.36
CA THR A 83 -1.31 5.01 3.57
C THR A 83 -2.60 5.29 4.33
N VAL A 84 -2.70 4.86 5.58
CA VAL A 84 -3.90 5.10 6.37
C VAL A 84 -4.12 6.60 6.55
N ASN A 85 -3.09 7.36 6.92
CA ASN A 85 -3.20 8.79 7.16
C ASN A 85 -3.58 9.58 5.89
N ALA A 86 -3.00 9.25 4.74
CA ALA A 86 -3.31 9.91 3.48
C ALA A 86 -4.77 9.70 3.04
N PHE A 87 -5.35 8.54 3.34
CA PHE A 87 -6.69 8.17 2.88
C PHE A 87 -7.79 8.26 3.95
N ILE A 88 -7.46 8.52 5.23
CA ILE A 88 -8.45 8.46 6.32
C ILE A 88 -9.59 9.47 6.16
N ALA A 89 -9.32 10.64 5.57
CA ALA A 89 -10.34 11.65 5.30
C ALA A 89 -11.39 11.12 4.31
N GLY A 90 -10.96 10.51 3.21
CA GLY A 90 -11.84 9.85 2.24
C GLY A 90 -12.58 8.66 2.84
N VAL A 91 -11.93 7.87 3.71
CA VAL A 91 -12.60 6.74 4.38
C VAL A 91 -13.73 7.22 5.28
N ARG A 92 -13.55 8.34 6.00
CA ARG A 92 -14.58 8.90 6.89
C ARG A 92 -15.85 9.36 6.16
N THR A 93 -15.73 9.74 4.90
CA THR A 93 -16.86 10.16 4.05
C THR A 93 -17.50 9.01 3.27
N GLY A 94 -16.90 7.82 3.27
CA GLY A 94 -17.51 6.60 2.75
C GLY A 94 -18.74 6.16 3.56
N GLN A 95 -19.52 5.23 3.03
CA GLN A 95 -20.67 4.65 3.72
C GLN A 95 -20.24 3.52 4.67
N VAL A 96 -19.34 2.63 4.23
CA VAL A 96 -18.91 1.43 4.99
C VAL A 96 -17.73 1.72 5.92
N LYS A 97 -16.76 2.52 5.49
CA LYS A 97 -15.65 3.06 6.31
C LYS A 97 -14.70 2.01 6.90
N LYS A 98 -14.23 1.05 6.10
CA LYS A 98 -13.31 -0.01 6.56
C LYS A 98 -11.87 0.22 6.12
N VAL A 99 -10.94 0.09 7.06
CA VAL A 99 -9.50 -0.01 6.79
C VAL A 99 -9.09 -1.45 7.06
N ILE A 100 -8.51 -2.11 6.06
CA ILE A 100 -8.07 -3.50 6.10
C ILE A 100 -6.56 -3.53 5.92
N ALA A 101 -5.84 -3.91 6.96
CA ALA A 101 -4.41 -4.17 6.90
C ALA A 101 -4.19 -5.62 6.50
N ILE A 102 -3.45 -5.87 5.41
CA ILE A 102 -3.01 -7.21 5.06
C ILE A 102 -1.64 -7.45 5.71
N THR A 103 -1.61 -8.33 6.70
CA THR A 103 -0.40 -8.75 7.40
C THR A 103 0.09 -10.10 6.84
N SER A 104 1.13 -10.68 7.44
CA SER A 104 1.72 -11.93 6.98
C SER A 104 1.56 -13.06 8.01
N GLY A 105 1.50 -14.30 7.52
CA GLY A 105 1.54 -15.49 8.37
C GLY A 105 2.83 -15.61 9.20
N MET A 106 3.94 -15.01 8.73
CA MET A 106 5.23 -14.98 9.44
C MET A 106 5.16 -14.20 10.76
N ALA A 107 4.24 -13.23 10.87
CA ALA A 107 4.03 -12.45 12.08
C ALA A 107 3.09 -13.16 13.08
N LYS A 108 2.50 -14.29 12.71
CA LYS A 108 1.64 -15.08 13.58
C LYS A 108 2.52 -15.97 14.46
N ARG A 109 2.31 -15.90 15.78
CA ARG A 109 2.81 -16.91 16.72
C ARG A 109 1.89 -18.12 16.68
N GLU A 110 2.45 -19.32 16.66
CA GLU A 110 1.70 -20.58 16.81
C GLU A 110 0.91 -20.63 18.13
#